data_AF-A0A2N7R4A7-F1
#
_entry.id   AF-A0A2N7R4A7-F1
#
_cell.length_a   1.000
_cell.length_b   1.000
_cell.length_c   1.000
_cell.angle_alpha   90.00
_cell.angle_beta   90.00
_cell.angle_gamma   90.00
#
_symmetry.space_group_name_H-M   'P 1'
#
loop_
_entity.id
_entity.type
_entity.pdbx_description
1 polymer ?
#
loop_
_entity_poly.entity_id
_entity_poly.type
_entity_poly.pdbx_seq_one_letter_code
_entity_poly.pdbx_strand_id
1 'polypeptide(L)' 'MYAVTADNKNEELLTDASETLASAKTIAQNVASLLPASQRRALLGIAQLIMLGELAVNRALDNLQLPG' A
#
# COMPACT_ATOMS: atom_id res chain seq x y z
N MET A 1 -13.88 2.09 13.55
CA MET A 1 -14.31 2.42 12.17
C MET A 1 -13.34 3.46 11.67
N TYR A 2 -12.58 3.17 10.61
CA TYR A 2 -11.70 4.16 9.99
C TYR A 2 -12.58 5.11 9.16
N ALA A 3 -12.47 6.42 9.39
CA ALA A 3 -13.24 7.44 8.69
C ALA A 3 -12.27 8.48 8.16
N VAL A 4 -12.27 8.65 6.83
CA VAL A 4 -11.53 9.72 6.17
C VAL A 4 -12.44 10.94 6.12
N THR A 5 -12.09 11.98 6.87
CA THR A 5 -12.80 13.26 6.93
C THR A 5 -11.91 14.37 6.37
N ALA A 6 -12.52 15.53 6.07
CA ALA A 6 -11.80 16.68 5.54
C ALA A 6 -10.80 17.29 6.55
N ASP A 7 -10.93 16.96 7.85
CA ASP A 7 -10.04 17.45 8.91
C ASP A 7 -8.75 16.61 9.05
N ASN A 8 -8.68 15.45 8.41
CA ASN A 8 -7.49 14.62 8.47
C ASN A 8 -6.32 15.29 7.75
N LYS A 9 -5.14 15.27 8.36
CA LYS A 9 -3.92 15.73 7.71
C LYS A 9 -3.55 14.79 6.57
N ASN A 10 -3.17 15.35 5.43
CA ASN A 10 -2.69 14.55 4.29
C ASN A 10 -1.52 13.63 4.67
N GLU A 11 -0.66 14.06 5.59
CA GLU A 11 0.45 13.25 6.11
C GLU A 11 -0.04 11.99 6.85
N GLU A 12 -1.06 12.12 7.72
CA GLU A 12 -1.68 11.00 8.43
C GLU A 12 -2.36 10.04 7.44
N LEU A 13 -3.14 10.58 6.49
CA LEU A 13 -3.82 9.77 5.47
C LEU A 13 -2.84 8.99 4.59
N LEU A 14 -1.73 9.60 4.19
CA LEU A 14 -0.70 8.95 3.38
C LEU A 14 0.10 7.92 4.18
N THR A 15 0.36 8.18 5.47
CA THR A 15 0.99 7.20 6.37
C THR A 15 0.10 5.97 6.54
N ASP A 16 -1.18 6.17 6.85
CA ASP A 16 -2.16 5.08 6.98
C ASP A 16 -2.32 4.30 5.67
N ALA A 17 -2.32 5.00 4.53
CA ALA A 17 -2.39 4.37 3.22
C ALA A 17 -1.15 3.52 2.94
N SER A 18 0.04 4.01 3.30
CA SER A 18 1.29 3.26 3.15
C SER A 18 1.27 1.97 3.98
N GLU A 19 0.87 2.06 5.26
CA GLU A 19 0.75 0.90 6.15
C GLU A 19 -0.30 -0.11 5.65
N THR A 20 -1.43 0.39 5.14
CA THR A 20 -2.50 -0.44 4.56
C THR A 20 -2.00 -1.18 3.32
N LEU A 21 -1.25 -0.51 2.44
CA LEU A 21 -0.68 -1.11 1.23
C LEU A 21 0.39 -2.15 1.59
N ALA A 22 1.27 -1.86 2.54
CA ALA A 22 2.26 -2.82 3.05
C ALA A 22 1.60 -4.11 3.59
N SER A 23 0.50 -3.94 4.33
CA SER A 23 -0.31 -5.04 4.85
C SER A 23 -0.98 -5.83 3.72
N ALA A 24 -1.60 -5.15 2.75
CA ALA A 24 -2.25 -5.79 1.61
C ALA A 24 -1.27 -6.59 0.75
N LYS A 25 -0.06 -6.08 0.53
CA LYS A 25 1.03 -6.78 -0.16
C LYS A 25 1.44 -8.05 0.58
N THR A 26 1.60 -7.98 1.91
CA THR A 26 1.92 -9.14 2.75
C THR A 26 0.82 -10.20 2.65
N ILE A 27 -0.45 -9.80 2.70
CA ILE A 27 -1.59 -10.72 2.53
C ILE A 27 -1.56 -11.35 1.13
N ALA A 28 -1.34 -10.56 0.07
CA ALA A 28 -1.27 -11.08 -1.29
C ALA A 28 -0.13 -12.10 -1.45
N GLN A 29 1.03 -11.85 -0.88
CA GLN A 29 2.16 -12.78 -0.86
C GLN A 29 1.87 -14.05 -0.05
N ASN A 30 1.24 -13.91 1.12
CA ASN A 30 0.83 -15.05 1.96
C ASN A 30 -0.17 -15.94 1.22
N VAL A 31 -1.20 -15.36 0.59
CA VAL A 31 -2.17 -16.13 -0.20
C VAL A 31 -1.50 -16.75 -1.43
N ALA A 32 -0.57 -16.05 -2.07
CA ALA A 32 0.18 -16.59 -3.22
C ALA A 32 0.94 -17.88 -2.84
N SER A 33 1.44 -17.98 -1.60
CA SER A 33 2.13 -19.17 -1.11
C SER A 33 1.22 -20.40 -0.92
N LEU A 34 -0.09 -20.19 -0.77
CA LEU A 34 -1.09 -21.24 -0.55
C LEU A 34 -1.71 -21.78 -1.85
N LEU A 35 -1.46 -21.13 -3.00
CA LEU A 35 -2.11 -21.45 -4.27
C LEU A 35 -1.18 -22.15 -5.29
N PRO A 36 -1.77 -22.95 -6.21
CA PRO A 36 -1.09 -23.50 -7.38
C PRO A 36 -0.32 -22.46 -8.21
N ALA A 37 0.68 -22.94 -8.98
CA ALA A 37 1.63 -22.09 -9.70
C ALA A 37 0.98 -21.03 -10.63
N SER A 38 -0.15 -21.32 -11.26
CA SER A 38 -0.85 -20.38 -12.14
C SER A 38 -1.46 -19.20 -11.37
N GLN A 39 -2.22 -19.47 -10.30
CA GLN A 39 -2.86 -18.43 -9.46
C GLN A 39 -1.85 -17.67 -8.61
N ARG A 40 -0.79 -18.33 -8.16
CA ARG A 40 0.34 -17.71 -7.46
C ARG A 40 0.99 -16.58 -8.28
N ARG A 41 1.18 -16.77 -9.59
CA ARG A 41 1.74 -15.71 -10.46
C ARG A 41 0.84 -14.48 -10.52
N ALA A 42 -0.47 -14.68 -10.59
CA ALA A 42 -1.43 -13.57 -10.59
C ALA A 42 -1.36 -12.77 -9.27
N LEU A 43 -1.33 -13.45 -8.13
CA LEU A 43 -1.22 -12.79 -6.81
C LEU A 43 0.14 -12.11 -6.60
N LEU A 44 1.23 -12.69 -7.08
CA LEU A 44 2.53 -12.02 -7.06
C LEU A 44 2.52 -10.75 -7.93
N GLY A 45 1.83 -10.77 -9.07
CA GLY A 45 1.59 -9.57 -9.87
C GLY A 45 0.79 -8.51 -9.10
N ILE A 46 -0.26 -8.91 -8.38
CA ILE A 46 -1.03 -7.99 -7.51
C ILE A 46 -0.13 -7.41 -6.42
N ALA A 47 0.69 -8.24 -5.76
CA ALA A 47 1.64 -7.76 -4.74
C ALA A 47 2.65 -6.76 -5.31
N GLN A 48 3.08 -6.92 -6.57
CA GLN A 48 3.92 -5.95 -7.27
C GLN A 48 3.19 -4.63 -7.53
N LEU A 49 1.93 -4.68 -7.99
CA LEU A 49 1.12 -3.47 -8.19
C LEU A 49 0.90 -2.70 -6.87
N ILE A 50 0.65 -3.42 -5.77
CA ILE A 50 0.51 -2.82 -4.43
C ILE A 50 1.82 -2.14 -4.01
N MET A 51 2.98 -2.77 -4.25
CA MET A 51 4.29 -2.17 -3.97
C MET A 51 4.53 -0.87 -4.77
N LEU A 52 4.09 -0.81 -6.03
CA LEU A 52 4.17 0.42 -6.82
C LEU A 52 3.28 1.53 -6.25
N GLY A 53 2.10 1.19 -5.75
CA GLY A 53 1.23 2.12 -5.02
C GLY A 53 1.87 2.63 -3.73
N GLU A 54 2.46 1.73 -2.94
CA GLU A 54 3.19 2.05 -1.70
C GLU A 54 4.32 3.05 -1.99
N LEU A 55 5.10 2.84 -3.04
CA LEU A 55 6.17 3.76 -3.45
C LEU A 55 5.63 5.14 -3.85
N ALA A 56 4.52 5.20 -4.58
CA ALA A 56 3.88 6.46 -4.96
C ALA A 56 3.36 7.24 -3.74
N VAL A 57 2.76 6.54 -2.78
CA VAL A 57 2.30 7.11 -1.50
C VAL A 57 3.47 7.64 -0.69
N ASN A 58 4.53 6.84 -0.52
CA ASN A 58 5.74 7.27 0.19
C ASN A 58 6.37 8.51 -0.47
N ARG A 59 6.44 8.54 -1.81
CA ARG A 59 6.95 9.71 -2.53
C ARG A 59 6.08 10.95 -2.32
N ALA A 60 4.75 10.79 -2.25
CA ALA A 60 3.83 11.89 -1.95
C ALA A 60 3.99 12.39 -0.51
N LEU A 61 4.21 11.48 0.45
CA LEU A 61 4.49 11.81 1.85
C LEU A 61 5.80 12.61 1.97
N ASP A 62 6.87 12.14 1.30
CA ASP A 62 8.17 12.85 1.27
C ASP A 62 8.01 14.28 0.74
N ASN A 63 7.16 14.50 -0.28
CA ASN A 63 6.90 15.84 -0.82
C ASN A 63 6.25 16.79 0.19
N LEU A 64 5.49 16.27 1.17
CA LEU A 64 4.88 17.09 2.22
C LEU A 64 5.88 17.43 3.34
N GLN A 65 6.89 16.59 3.54
CA GLN A 65 7.93 16.78 4.56
C GLN A 65 9.08 17.68 4.09
N LEU A 66 9.22 17.91 2.78
CA LEU A 66 10.17 18.87 2.23
C LEU A 66 9.75 20.30 2.64
N PRO A 67 10.63 21.08 3.29
CA PRO A 67 10.34 22.49 3.57
C PRO A 67 10.29 23.25 2.24
N GLY A 68 9.19 23.94 2.00
CA GLY A 68 9.04 24.93 0.92
C GLY A 68 9.86 26.18 1.16
#